data_AF-A0A1Q9Q160-F1
#
_entry.id   AF-A0A1Q9Q160-F1
#
_cell.length_a   1.000
_cell.length_b   1.000
_cell.length_c   1.000
_cell.angle_alpha   90.00
_cell.angle_beta   90.00
_cell.angle_gamma   90.00
#
_symmetry.space_group_name_H-M   'P 1'
#
loop_
_entity.id
_entity.type
_entity.pdbx_description
1 polymer ?
#
loop_
_entity_poly.entity_id
_entity_poly.type
_entity_poly.pdbx_seq_one_letter_code
_entity_poly.pdbx_strand_id
1 'polypeptide(L)'
;MRKKELLYIVAFIGVIAVALAGTLWQQSDSASSEDKSATLPTGLVQMAEDGRENAATMGLLNAPPMQHISHVNRWNPELHHESCLTCHGKEGTGAPTPPEDHFYDSNPKGDIFRDNCVQCHAQQNDTKTAFNE
;
A
#
# COMPACT_ATOMS: atom_id res chain seq x y z
N MET A 1 6.25 -47.73 31.60
CA MET A 1 6.21 -46.94 30.35
C MET A 1 7.44 -47.27 29.54
N ARG A 2 7.26 -47.63 28.27
CA ARG A 2 8.28 -48.36 27.49
C ARG A 2 9.38 -47.37 27.09
N LYS A 3 10.66 -47.71 27.30
CA LYS A 3 11.83 -46.82 27.08
C LYS A 3 11.81 -46.04 25.75
N LYS A 4 11.13 -46.57 24.72
CA LYS A 4 10.92 -45.93 23.41
C LYS A 4 9.98 -44.71 23.47
N GLU A 5 8.92 -44.78 24.26
CA GLU A 5 7.96 -43.67 24.46
C GLU A 5 8.64 -42.47 25.12
N LEU A 6 9.52 -42.73 26.10
CA LEU A 6 10.29 -41.70 26.80
C LEU A 6 11.30 -41.02 25.86
N LEU A 7 11.87 -41.76 24.91
CA LEU A 7 12.80 -41.25 23.91
C LEU A 7 12.09 -40.32 22.91
N TYR A 8 10.87 -40.66 22.48
CA TYR A 8 10.06 -39.79 21.62
C TYR A 8 9.63 -38.50 22.31
N ILE A 9 9.28 -38.55 23.60
CA ILE A 9 8.91 -37.36 24.37
C ILE A 9 10.11 -36.41 24.50
N VAL A 10 11.30 -36.93 24.80
CA VAL A 10 12.51 -36.12 24.91
C VAL A 10 12.90 -35.51 23.56
N ALA A 11 12.80 -36.27 22.46
CA ALA A 11 13.06 -35.76 21.12
C ALA A 11 12.07 -34.64 20.73
N PHE A 12 10.78 -34.82 21.04
CA PHE A 12 9.74 -33.83 20.75
C PHE A 12 9.96 -32.51 21.50
N ILE A 13 10.31 -32.58 22.79
CA ILE A 13 10.65 -31.39 23.59
C ILE A 13 11.89 -30.69 23.03
N GLY A 14 12.89 -31.46 22.56
CA GLY A 14 14.08 -30.91 21.92
C GLY A 14 13.77 -30.11 20.64
N VAL A 15 12.88 -30.63 19.79
CA VAL A 15 12.45 -29.93 18.56
C VAL A 15 11.74 -28.61 18.88
N ILE A 16 10.87 -28.61 19.90
CA ILE A 16 10.17 -27.39 20.34
C ILE A 16 11.16 -26.35 20.88
N ALA A 17 12.15 -26.78 21.66
CA ALA A 17 13.16 -25.87 22.21
C ALA A 17 14.01 -25.21 21.11
N VAL A 18 14.38 -25.96 20.06
CA VAL A 18 15.12 -25.41 18.91
C VAL A 18 14.26 -24.42 18.10
N ALA A 19 12.98 -24.73 17.90
CA ALA A 19 12.07 -23.84 17.18
C ALA A 19 11.86 -22.49 17.90
N LEU A 20 11.72 -22.52 19.24
CA LEU A 20 11.57 -21.30 20.05
C LEU A 20 12.87 -20.49 20.15
N ALA A 21 14.04 -21.13 20.09
CA ALA A 21 15.32 -20.41 20.07
C ALA A 21 15.53 -19.64 18.75
N GLY A 22 15.06 -20.18 17.63
CA GLY A 22 15.18 -19.52 16.32
C GLY A 22 14.36 -18.22 16.21
N THR A 23 13.19 -18.16 16.83
CA THR A 23 12.33 -16.96 16.78
C THR A 23 12.84 -15.80 17.64
N LEU A 24 13.62 -16.09 18.71
CA LEU A 24 14.23 -15.07 19.57
C LEU A 24 15.45 -14.39 18.94
N TRP A 25 16.21 -15.10 18.09
CA TRP A 25 17.36 -14.51 17.39
C TRP A 25 16.98 -13.67 16.18
N GLN A 26 15.87 -13.98 15.50
CA GLN A 26 15.41 -13.20 14.36
C GLN A 26 14.90 -11.79 14.73
N GLN A 27 14.68 -11.53 16.02
CA GLN A 27 14.24 -10.23 16.52
C GLN A 27 15.40 -9.27 16.86
N SER A 28 16.66 -9.74 16.75
CA SER A 28 17.86 -8.95 17.12
C SER A 28 18.50 -8.19 15.95
N ASP A 29 18.14 -8.47 14.70
CA ASP A 29 18.74 -7.86 13.50
C ASP A 29 17.88 -6.77 12.84
N SER A 30 16.75 -6.37 13.44
CA SER A 30 15.89 -5.29 12.91
C SER A 30 16.13 -3.91 13.54
N ALA A 31 17.24 -3.72 14.26
CA ALA A 31 17.59 -2.45 14.88
C ALA A 31 18.93 -1.93 14.33
N SER A 32 18.90 -1.35 13.12
CA SER A 32 19.71 -0.18 12.75
C SER A 32 19.72 0.00 11.24
N SER A 33 18.82 0.84 10.75
CA SER A 33 19.14 1.77 9.67
C SER A 33 18.39 3.05 9.99
N GLU A 34 19.03 3.90 10.78
CA GLU A 34 18.69 5.32 10.86
C GLU A 34 18.83 5.89 9.45
N ASP A 35 17.70 5.96 8.76
CA ASP A 35 17.58 6.76 7.57
C ASP A 35 17.74 8.22 7.97
N LYS A 36 18.62 8.94 7.26
CA LYS A 36 18.75 10.38 7.37
C LYS A 36 17.47 11.00 6.81
N SER A 37 16.44 11.05 7.66
CA SER A 37 15.23 11.81 7.40
C SER A 37 15.63 13.28 7.29
N ALA A 38 15.70 13.76 6.05
CA ALA A 38 15.68 15.17 5.76
C ALA A 38 14.51 15.77 6.54
N THR A 39 14.82 16.68 7.45
CA THR A 39 13.85 17.45 8.23
C THR A 39 12.97 18.25 7.28
N LEU A 40 11.89 17.63 6.80
CA LEU A 40 10.70 18.38 6.39
C LEU A 40 10.11 18.96 7.67
N PRO A 41 9.75 20.26 7.70
CA PRO A 41 9.13 20.85 8.89
C PRO A 41 7.83 20.09 9.16
N THR A 42 7.88 19.18 10.12
CA THR A 42 6.73 18.43 10.64
C THR A 42 5.96 19.36 11.57
N GLY A 43 5.37 20.38 10.97
CA GLY A 43 4.27 21.13 11.56
C GLY A 43 3.10 20.95 10.63
N LEU A 44 2.29 19.92 10.85
CA LEU A 44 0.90 19.98 10.38
C LEU A 44 0.30 21.18 11.11
N VAL A 45 0.17 22.32 10.43
CA VAL A 45 -0.43 23.55 10.95
C VAL A 45 -1.79 23.26 11.62
N GLN A 46 -2.48 22.23 11.14
CA GLN A 46 -3.81 21.79 11.56
C GLN A 46 -3.93 21.16 12.97
N MET A 47 -2.84 20.96 13.71
CA MET A 47 -2.91 20.44 15.09
C MET A 47 -2.70 21.49 16.17
N ALA A 48 -2.39 22.74 15.79
CA ALA A 48 -2.09 23.82 16.74
C ALA A 48 -3.27 24.77 17.01
N GLU A 49 -4.39 24.64 16.29
CA GLU A 49 -5.52 25.58 16.38
C GLU A 49 -6.74 24.93 17.08
N ASP A 50 -7.26 25.63 18.11
CA ASP A 50 -8.48 25.29 18.85
C ASP A 50 -9.74 25.48 17.99
N GLY A 51 -9.96 24.57 17.05
CA GLY A 51 -11.16 24.56 16.22
C GLY A 51 -10.99 23.60 15.05
N ARG A 52 -11.86 22.61 14.93
CA ARG A 52 -11.88 21.73 13.75
C ARG A 52 -12.18 22.57 12.53
N GLU A 53 -11.14 22.90 11.79
CA GLU A 53 -11.23 23.54 10.49
C GLU A 53 -12.13 22.69 9.60
N ASN A 54 -13.02 23.34 8.85
CA ASN A 54 -13.98 22.67 7.97
C ASN A 54 -13.30 21.52 7.22
N ALA A 55 -13.78 20.28 7.38
CA ALA A 55 -13.24 19.12 6.67
C ALA A 55 -13.20 19.33 5.14
N ALA A 56 -14.03 20.25 4.63
CA ALA A 56 -14.05 20.71 3.25
C ALA A 56 -12.75 21.38 2.77
N THR A 57 -11.91 21.91 3.67
CA THR A 57 -10.60 22.51 3.33
C THR A 57 -9.42 21.57 3.62
N MET A 58 -9.67 20.40 4.21
CA MET A 58 -8.64 19.40 4.48
C MET A 58 -8.38 18.55 3.22
N GLY A 59 -7.53 19.05 2.33
CA GLY A 59 -7.01 18.26 1.22
C GLY A 59 -6.02 17.21 1.73
N LEU A 60 -6.28 15.92 1.44
CA LEU A 60 -5.27 14.88 1.65
C LEU A 60 -4.13 15.10 0.65
N LEU A 61 -2.96 15.49 1.16
CA LEU A 61 -1.74 15.52 0.37
C LEU A 61 -1.50 14.12 -0.19
N ASN A 62 -1.34 14.02 -1.51
CA ASN A 62 -1.15 12.77 -2.26
C ASN A 62 -2.37 11.82 -2.30
N ALA A 63 -3.60 12.34 -2.21
CA ALA A 63 -4.77 11.52 -2.55
C ALA A 63 -4.70 11.04 -4.01
N PRO A 64 -5.05 9.76 -4.28
CA PRO A 64 -5.09 9.27 -5.64
C PRO A 64 -6.14 10.07 -6.46
N PRO A 65 -5.82 10.50 -7.69
CA PRO A 65 -6.78 11.18 -8.53
C PRO A 65 -7.97 10.28 -8.85
N MET A 66 -9.16 10.87 -8.89
CA MET A 66 -10.36 10.17 -9.36
C MET A 66 -10.26 9.91 -10.86
N GLN A 67 -10.92 8.86 -11.34
CA GLN A 67 -11.00 8.58 -12.76
C GLN A 67 -11.83 9.65 -13.47
N HIS A 68 -11.37 10.09 -14.64
CA HIS A 68 -12.13 11.01 -15.48
C HIS A 68 -13.39 10.32 -16.01
N ILE A 69 -14.43 11.09 -16.33
CA ILE A 69 -15.71 10.55 -16.84
C ILE A 69 -15.57 9.73 -18.14
N SER A 70 -14.48 9.90 -18.88
CA SER A 70 -14.15 9.08 -20.06
C SER A 70 -13.66 7.67 -19.75
N HIS A 71 -13.38 7.36 -18.47
CA HIS A 71 -12.89 6.06 -18.01
C HIS A 71 -14.00 5.05 -17.70
N VAL A 72 -15.27 5.41 -17.94
CA VAL A 72 -16.41 4.50 -17.81
C VAL A 72 -16.15 3.21 -18.60
N ASN A 73 -16.31 2.08 -17.91
CA ASN A 73 -16.11 0.72 -18.45
C ASN A 73 -14.71 0.44 -19.03
N ARG A 74 -13.68 1.19 -18.63
CA ARG A 74 -12.29 0.91 -19.05
C ARG A 74 -11.61 -0.18 -18.24
N TRP A 75 -11.98 -0.32 -16.98
CA TRP A 75 -11.50 -1.41 -16.12
C TRP A 75 -12.04 -2.76 -16.61
N ASN A 76 -11.14 -3.69 -16.90
CA ASN A 76 -11.47 -5.09 -17.12
C ASN A 76 -10.93 -5.94 -15.94
N PRO A 77 -11.80 -6.53 -15.11
CA PRO A 77 -11.40 -7.37 -13.98
C PRO A 77 -10.55 -8.59 -14.35
N GLU A 78 -10.58 -9.05 -15.59
CA GLU A 78 -9.76 -10.19 -16.04
C GLU A 78 -8.33 -9.76 -16.42
N LEU A 79 -8.16 -8.52 -16.88
CA LEU A 79 -6.88 -7.96 -17.33
C LEU A 79 -6.20 -7.08 -16.27
N HIS A 80 -6.90 -6.76 -15.18
CA HIS A 80 -6.39 -5.92 -14.11
C HIS A 80 -5.80 -4.59 -14.66
N HIS A 81 -4.64 -4.17 -14.17
CA HIS A 81 -3.90 -2.98 -14.59
C HIS A 81 -3.61 -2.92 -16.09
N GLU A 82 -3.50 -4.05 -16.80
CA GLU A 82 -3.21 -4.06 -18.24
C GLU A 82 -4.30 -3.31 -19.04
N SER A 83 -5.56 -3.40 -18.59
CA SER A 83 -6.67 -2.66 -19.19
C SER A 83 -6.46 -1.14 -19.11
N CYS A 84 -5.93 -0.65 -17.99
CA CYS A 84 -5.62 0.76 -17.76
C CYS A 84 -4.34 1.19 -18.49
N LEU A 85 -3.32 0.32 -18.50
CA LEU A 85 -2.02 0.57 -19.13
C LEU A 85 -2.08 0.63 -20.65
N THR A 86 -3.18 0.18 -21.26
CA THR A 86 -3.44 0.41 -22.68
C THR A 86 -3.32 1.89 -23.06
N CYS A 87 -3.62 2.80 -22.13
CA CYS A 87 -3.37 4.23 -22.29
C CYS A 87 -2.28 4.75 -21.35
N HIS A 88 -2.39 4.49 -20.05
CA HIS A 88 -1.52 5.11 -19.04
C HIS A 88 -0.05 4.66 -19.14
N GLY A 89 0.28 3.53 -19.76
CA GLY A 89 1.67 3.07 -19.95
C GLY A 89 2.26 3.37 -21.32
N LYS A 90 1.53 4.06 -22.21
CA LYS A 90 1.91 4.22 -23.61
C LYS A 90 2.09 5.67 -24.01
N GLU A 91 3.23 5.96 -24.62
CA GLU A 91 3.51 7.24 -25.24
C GLU A 91 2.50 7.56 -26.36
N GLY A 92 2.21 8.86 -26.54
CA GLY A 92 1.34 9.34 -27.62
C GLY A 92 -0.17 9.20 -27.38
N THR A 93 -0.61 8.60 -26.27
CA THR A 93 -2.04 8.50 -25.93
C THR A 93 -2.61 9.73 -25.25
N GLY A 94 -1.73 10.59 -24.71
CA GLY A 94 -2.10 11.74 -23.87
C GLY A 94 -2.53 11.39 -22.45
N ALA A 95 -2.61 10.10 -22.09
CA ALA A 95 -2.85 9.68 -20.72
C ALA A 95 -1.56 9.79 -19.89
N PRO A 96 -1.62 10.31 -18.65
CA PRO A 96 -0.44 10.44 -17.81
C PRO A 96 0.07 9.06 -17.39
N THR A 97 1.39 8.89 -17.41
CA THR A 97 2.03 7.68 -16.88
C THR A 97 1.90 7.60 -15.36
N PRO A 98 1.59 6.42 -14.79
CA PRO A 98 1.60 6.27 -13.34
C PRO A 98 2.97 6.71 -12.77
N PRO A 99 2.99 7.35 -11.60
CA PRO A 99 4.23 7.72 -10.94
C PRO A 99 5.02 6.49 -10.45
N GLU A 100 6.28 6.71 -10.08
CA GLU A 100 7.24 5.67 -9.65
C GLU A 100 6.71 4.75 -8.53
N ASP A 101 5.89 5.29 -7.62
CA ASP A 101 5.27 4.59 -6.50
C ASP A 101 4.16 3.58 -6.87
N HIS A 102 3.93 3.37 -8.17
CA HIS A 102 3.06 2.33 -8.72
C HIS A 102 3.83 1.08 -9.20
N PHE A 103 5.17 1.17 -9.27
CA PHE A 103 6.04 0.15 -9.85
C PHE A 103 6.95 -0.48 -8.81
N TYR A 104 7.31 -1.75 -9.02
CA TYR A 104 8.34 -2.39 -8.22
C TYR A 104 9.65 -1.61 -8.33
N ASP A 105 10.36 -1.48 -7.20
CA ASP A 105 11.64 -0.78 -7.08
C ASP A 105 11.62 0.67 -7.58
N SER A 106 10.44 1.31 -7.63
CA SER A 106 10.27 2.68 -8.14
C SER A 106 10.73 2.86 -9.60
N ASN A 107 10.66 1.81 -10.42
CA ASN A 107 11.06 1.85 -11.83
C ASN A 107 9.84 2.03 -12.76
N PRO A 108 9.62 3.20 -13.40
CA PRO A 108 8.46 3.45 -14.28
C PRO A 108 8.38 2.58 -15.53
N LYS A 109 9.47 1.86 -15.85
CA LYS A 109 9.55 0.92 -16.98
C LYS A 109 9.46 -0.54 -16.52
N GLY A 110 9.35 -0.77 -15.22
CA GLY A 110 9.25 -2.09 -14.62
C GLY A 110 7.80 -2.57 -14.50
N ASP A 111 7.61 -3.62 -13.72
CA ASP A 111 6.30 -4.19 -13.45
C ASP A 111 5.53 -3.34 -12.44
N ILE A 112 4.22 -3.21 -12.65
CA ILE A 112 3.32 -2.57 -11.68
C ILE A 112 3.07 -3.52 -10.51
N PHE A 113 3.21 -3.03 -9.28
CA PHE A 113 2.77 -3.78 -8.10
C PHE A 113 1.36 -3.39 -7.65
N ARG A 114 0.91 -2.16 -7.96
CA ARG A 114 -0.47 -1.71 -7.71
C ARG A 114 -1.37 -2.13 -8.88
N ASP A 115 -1.59 -3.43 -9.01
CA ASP A 115 -2.24 -4.06 -10.16
C ASP A 115 -3.76 -3.80 -10.26
N ASN A 116 -4.40 -3.40 -9.15
CA ASN A 116 -5.83 -3.17 -9.08
C ASN A 116 -6.15 -1.68 -8.92
N CYS A 117 -6.04 -0.94 -10.03
CA CYS A 117 -6.11 0.53 -10.05
C CYS A 117 -7.42 1.08 -9.44
N VAL A 118 -8.54 0.36 -9.60
CA VAL A 118 -9.87 0.81 -9.15
C VAL A 118 -10.04 0.78 -7.62
N GLN A 119 -9.11 0.16 -6.88
CA GLN A 119 -9.13 0.19 -5.41
C GLN A 119 -8.84 1.58 -4.86
N CYS A 120 -8.07 2.40 -5.59
CA CYS A 120 -7.67 3.73 -5.16
C CYS A 120 -8.20 4.83 -6.10
N HIS A 121 -8.22 4.57 -7.41
CA HIS A 121 -8.74 5.51 -8.40
C HIS A 121 -10.22 5.24 -8.66
N ALA A 122 -11.08 5.80 -7.82
CA ALA A 122 -12.52 5.63 -7.94
C ALA A 122 -13.10 6.46 -9.10
N GLN A 123 -14.20 5.97 -9.67
CA GLN A 123 -15.00 6.72 -10.64
C GLN A 123 -15.87 7.75 -9.91
N GLN A 124 -16.14 8.87 -10.58
CA GLN A 124 -17.10 9.86 -10.11
C GLN A 124 -18.30 9.88 -11.05
N ASN A 125 -19.49 9.92 -10.44
CA ASN A 125 -20.74 10.21 -11.11
C ASN A 125 -20.98 11.72 -11.13
N ASP A 126 -21.66 12.22 -12.17
CA ASP A 126 -22.04 13.63 -12.29
C ASP A 126 -23.27 13.94 -11.43
N THR A 127 -23.18 13.62 -10.14
CA THR A 127 -24.22 13.85 -9.14
C THR A 127 -23.59 14.52 -7.95
N LYS A 128 -24.23 15.57 -7.45
CA LYS A 128 -23.79 16.22 -6.21
C LYS A 128 -23.92 15.23 -5.06
N THR A 129 -22.94 15.26 -4.16
CA THR A 129 -23.02 14.53 -2.90
C THR A 129 -24.25 14.99 -2.12
N ALA A 130 -25.06 14.07 -1.63
CA ALA A 130 -26.11 14.40 -0.67
C ALA A 130 -25.45 14.94 0.60
N PHE A 131 -25.73 16.19 0.96
CA PHE A 131 -25.35 16.78 2.23
C PHE A 131 -26.65 17.30 2.85
N ASN A 132 -27.08 16.69 3.95
CA ASN A 132 -28.30 17.01 4.71
C ASN A 132 -29.61 16.80 3.93
N GLU A 133 -30.07 15.55 3.84
CA GLU A 133 -31.51 15.27 3.78
C GLU A 133 -32.11 15.24 5.19
#